data_AF-A0A510HMA9-F1
#
_entry.id   AF-A0A510HMA9-F1
#
_cell.length_a   1.000
_cell.length_b   1.000
_cell.length_c   1.000
_cell.angle_alpha   90.00
_cell.angle_beta   90.00
_cell.angle_gamma   90.00
#
_symmetry.space_group_name_H-M   'P 1'
#
loop_
_entity.id
_entity.type
_entity.pdbx_description
1 polymer ?
#
loop_
_entity_poly.entity_id
_entity_poly.type
_entity_poly.pdbx_seq_one_letter_code
_entity_poly.pdbx_strand_id
1 'polypeptide(L)' 'MRGAARVGVASTVLTLLVGVWLFVAPFVVDYQDRWRTLSDATLNDMWSGAVLAVLAALTLLAVACLALRDAVRRERDGG' A
#
# COMPACT_ATOMS: atom_id res chain seq x y z
N MET A 1 -9.47 8.27 -20.85
CA MET A 1 -8.46 7.42 -20.19
C MET A 1 -7.85 8.02 -18.91
N ARG A 2 -7.71 9.35 -18.75
CA ARG A 2 -7.17 9.97 -17.51
C ARG A 2 -7.94 9.61 -16.22
N GLY A 3 -9.26 9.41 -16.30
CA GLY A 3 -10.09 9.02 -15.16
C GLY A 3 -9.76 7.63 -14.61
N ALA A 4 -9.56 6.64 -15.48
CA ALA A 4 -9.26 5.27 -15.08
C ALA A 4 -7.91 5.14 -14.35
N ALA A 5 -6.88 5.85 -14.84
CA ALA A 5 -5.58 5.90 -14.17
C ALA A 5 -5.66 6.53 -12.77
N ARG A 6 -6.44 7.61 -12.62
CA ARG A 6 -6.65 8.26 -11.33
C ARG A 6 -7.39 7.37 -10.34
N VAL A 7 -8.42 6.64 -10.81
CA VAL A 7 -9.16 5.66 -10.01
C VAL A 7 -8.23 4.51 -9.58
N GLY A 8 -7.39 4.02 -10.49
CA GLY A 8 -6.38 2.99 -10.17
C GLY A 8 -5.45 3.43 -9.05
N VAL A 9 -4.80 4.60 -9.19
CA VAL A 9 -3.92 5.13 -8.14
C VAL A 9 -4.66 5.35 -6.82
N ALA A 10 -5.87 5.91 -6.87
CA ALA A 10 -6.69 6.11 -5.66
C ALA A 10 -7.01 4.78 -4.96
N SER A 11 -7.40 3.75 -5.72
CA SER A 11 -7.62 2.41 -5.15
C SER A 11 -6.35 1.83 -4.54
N THR A 12 -5.19 1.97 -5.17
CA THR A 12 -3.93 1.48 -4.60
C THR A 12 -3.55 2.23 -3.32
N VAL A 13 -3.78 3.54 -3.25
CA VAL A 13 -3.58 4.31 -2.01
C VAL A 13 -4.52 3.82 -0.90
N LEU A 14 -5.80 3.58 -1.21
CA LEU A 14 -6.74 3.03 -0.24
C LEU A 14 -6.30 1.63 0.23
N THR A 15 -5.85 0.76 -0.67
CA THR A 15 -5.31 -0.56 -0.32
C THR A 15 -4.10 -0.45 0.60
N LEU A 16 -3.20 0.51 0.36
CA LEU A 16 -2.06 0.77 1.23
C LEU A 16 -2.53 1.15 2.65
N LEU A 17 -3.47 2.09 2.75
CA LEU A 17 -4.02 2.55 4.03
C LEU A 17 -4.73 1.42 4.78
N VAL A 18 -5.50 0.59 4.07
CA VAL A 18 -6.18 -0.58 4.65
C VAL A 18 -5.17 -1.61 5.13
N GLY A 19 -4.11 -1.90 4.36
CA GLY A 19 -3.05 -2.82 4.78
C GLY A 19 -2.33 -2.35 6.04
N VAL A 20 -1.97 -1.05 6.10
CA VAL A 20 -1.38 -0.45 7.30
C VAL A 20 -2.35 -0.50 8.49
N TRP A 21 -3.63 -0.21 8.26
CA TRP A 21 -4.63 -0.31 9.32
C TRP A 21 -4.76 -1.73 9.86
N LEU A 22 -4.86 -2.76 9.01
CA LEU A 22 -4.94 -4.16 9.45
C LEU A 22 -3.73 -4.58 10.31
N PHE A 23 -2.54 -4.07 9.98
CA PHE A 23 -1.35 -4.34 10.78
C PHE A 23 -1.42 -3.71 12.18
N VAL A 24 -1.99 -2.51 12.30
CA VAL A 24 -1.99 -1.72 13.53
C VAL A 24 -3.27 -1.94 14.37
N ALA A 25 -4.38 -2.33 13.73
CA ALA A 25 -5.70 -2.48 14.33
C ALA A 25 -5.73 -3.36 15.59
N PRO A 26 -5.03 -4.50 15.68
CA PRO A 26 -5.06 -5.33 16.88
C PRO A 26 -4.57 -4.61 18.14
N PHE A 27 -3.69 -3.62 18.00
CA PHE A 27 -3.12 -2.85 19.10
C PHE A 27 -3.94 -1.61 19.46
N VAL A 28 -4.64 -1.03 18.48
CA VAL A 28 -5.45 0.19 18.68
C VAL A 28 -6.82 -0.13 19.26
N VAL A 29 -7.41 -1.26 18.83
CA VAL A 29 -8.78 -1.67 19.23
C VAL A 29 -8.76 -2.55 20.49
N ASP A 30 -7.58 -2.85 21.05
CA ASP A 30 -7.41 -3.64 22.28
C ASP A 30 -8.05 -5.05 22.19
N TYR A 31 -7.94 -5.70 21.03
CA TYR A 31 -8.38 -7.09 20.82
C TYR A 31 -7.54 -8.12 21.59
N GLN A 32 -6.39 -7.72 22.17
CA GLN A 32 -5.44 -8.60 22.83
C GLN A 32 -4.86 -7.93 24.09
N ASP A 33 -4.79 -8.66 25.20
CA ASP A 33 -4.07 -8.22 26.41
C ASP A 33 -2.57 -8.04 26.09
N ARG A 34 -2.16 -6.78 25.93
CA ARG A 34 -0.78 -6.26 25.98
C ARG A 34 0.32 -7.31 25.80
N TRP A 35 0.61 -7.65 24.54
CA TRP A 35 1.91 -8.21 24.11
C TRP A 35 2.37 -9.52 24.79
N ARG A 36 1.53 -10.16 25.62
CA ARG A 36 1.95 -11.30 26.45
C ARG A 36 1.79 -12.64 25.72
N THR A 37 0.81 -12.72 24.82
CA THR A 37 0.59 -13.83 23.88
C THR A 37 -0.14 -13.29 22.66
N LEU A 38 0.55 -13.14 21.51
CA LEU A 38 -0.11 -12.85 20.23
C LEU A 38 -0.90 -14.09 19.82
N SER A 39 -2.21 -13.99 19.69
CA SER A 39 -3.02 -15.07 19.13
C SER A 39 -2.69 -15.31 17.64
N ASP A 40 -2.90 -16.52 17.15
CA ASP A 40 -2.70 -16.86 15.74
C ASP A 40 -3.54 -15.97 14.80
N ALA A 41 -4.74 -15.55 15.25
CA ALA A 41 -5.60 -14.62 14.52
C ALA A 41 -4.94 -13.23 14.38
N THR A 42 -4.34 -12.71 15.46
CA THR A 42 -3.61 -11.43 15.44
C THR A 42 -2.40 -11.47 14.51
N LEU A 43 -1.64 -12.57 14.54
CA LEU A 43 -0.50 -12.74 13.64
C LEU A 43 -0.95 -12.79 12.18
N ASN A 44 -2.05 -13.49 11.88
CA ASN A 44 -2.59 -13.57 10.53
C ASN A 44 -3.05 -12.19 10.01
N ASP A 45 -3.75 -11.41 10.83
CA ASP A 45 -4.19 -10.06 10.47
C ASP A 45 -2.99 -9.13 10.22
N MET A 46 -1.95 -9.22 11.06
CA MET A 46 -0.71 -8.47 10.87
C MET A 46 -0.01 -8.83 9.57
N TRP A 47 0.21 -10.12 9.31
CA TRP A 47 0.89 -10.56 8.08
C TRP A 47 0.08 -10.22 6.82
N SER A 48 -1.23 -10.40 6.87
CA SER A 48 -2.12 -10.05 5.75
C SER A 48 -2.08 -8.55 5.47
N GLY A 49 -2.17 -7.72 6.52
CA GLY A 49 -2.05 -6.27 6.42
C GLY A 49 -0.68 -5.82 5.89
N ALA A 50 0.41 -6.42 6.38
CA ALA A 50 1.77 -6.14 5.93
C ALA A 50 1.96 -6.46 4.45
N VAL A 51 1.50 -7.63 3.98
CA VAL A 51 1.59 -8.03 2.57
C VAL A 51 0.81 -7.06 1.68
N LEU A 52 -0.42 -6.70 2.07
CA LEU A 52 -1.23 -5.73 1.33
C LEU A 52 -0.54 -4.36 1.25
N ALA A 53 0.00 -3.88 2.36
CA ALA A 53 0.70 -2.60 2.41
C ALA A 53 1.95 -2.62 1.51
N VAL A 54 2.77 -3.66 1.57
CA VAL A 54 3.98 -3.79 0.75
C VAL A 54 3.64 -3.83 -0.73
N LEU A 55 2.65 -4.65 -1.14
CA LEU A 55 2.25 -4.74 -2.55
C LEU A 55 1.70 -3.42 -3.07
N ALA A 56 0.88 -2.72 -2.29
CA ALA A 56 0.35 -1.41 -2.66
C ALA A 56 1.47 -0.36 -2.79
N ALA A 57 2.43 -0.36 -1.85
CA ALA A 57 3.59 0.54 -1.90
C ALA A 57 4.46 0.28 -3.13
N LEU A 58 4.79 -0.98 -3.42
CA LEU A 58 5.57 -1.36 -4.62
C LEU A 58 4.84 -0.97 -5.91
N THR A 59 3.52 -1.12 -5.94
CA THR A 59 2.70 -0.71 -7.10
C THR A 59 2.76 0.80 -7.31
N LEU A 60 2.63 1.60 -6.24
CA LEU A 60 2.74 3.06 -6.33
C LEU A 60 4.14 3.50 -6.76
N LEU A 61 5.18 2.85 -6.23
CA LEU A 61 6.57 3.11 -6.63
C LEU A 61 6.78 2.80 -8.11
N ALA A 62 6.29 1.65 -8.61
CA ALA A 62 6.40 1.30 -10.02
C ALA A 62 5.69 2.33 -10.91
N VAL A 63 4.47 2.75 -10.54
CA VAL A 63 3.74 3.79 -11.27
C VAL A 63 4.49 5.11 -11.28
N ALA A 64 5.07 5.53 -10.15
CA ALA A 64 5.86 6.76 -10.05
C ALA A 64 7.12 6.69 -10.91
N CYS A 65 7.88 5.58 -10.83
CA CYS A 65 9.08 5.37 -11.64
C CYS A 65 8.77 5.39 -13.14
N LEU A 66 7.68 4.77 -13.58
CA LEU A 66 7.26 4.80 -14.98
C LEU A 66 6.84 6.20 -15.42
N ALA A 67 6.09 6.92 -14.59
CA ALA A 67 5.68 8.30 -14.90
C ALA A 67 6.89 9.23 -15.03
N LEU A 68 7.90 9.09 -14.16
CA LEU A 68 9.16 9.83 -14.24
C LEU A 68 9.97 9.43 -15.48
N ARG A 69 10.07 8.13 -15.76
CA ARG A 69 10.75 7.63 -16.96
C ARG A 69 10.15 8.19 -18.24
N ASP A 70 8.83 8.29 -18.31
CA ASP A 70 8.12 8.84 -19.46
C ASP A 70 8.31 10.36 -19.58
N ALA A 71 8.37 11.08 -18.46
CA ALA A 71 8.68 12.52 -18.47
C ALA A 71 10.09 12.80 -19.01
N VAL A 72 11.09 12.06 -18.52
CA VAL A 72 12.49 12.19 -18.96
C VAL A 72 12.67 11.84 -20.43
N ARG A 73 11.94 10.82 -20.92
CA ARG A 73 11.98 10.45 -22.35
C ARG A 73 11.42 11.54 -23.25
N ARG A 74 10.31 12.18 -22.85
CA ARG A 74 9.70 13.28 -23.62
C ARG A 74 10.61 14.49 -23.74
N GLU A 75 11.37 14.81 -22.70
CA GLU A 75 12.36 15.90 -22.75
C GLU A 75 13.49 15.61 -23.73
N ARG A 76 13.91 14.34 -23.85
CA ARG A 76 14.97 13.93 -24.78
C ARG A 76 14.55 13.88 -26.24
N ASP A 77 13.29 13.53 -26.52
CA ASP A 77 12.80 13.40 -27.90
C ASP A 77 12.31 14.74 -28.49
N GLY A 78 12.12 15.76 -27.65
CA GLY A 78 11.58 17.07 -28.03
C GLY A 78 12.60 18.22 -28.14
N GLY A 79 13.89 17.96 -27.88
CA GLY A 79 14.99 18.94 -27.98
C GLY A 79 16.00 18.55 -29.05
#